data_AF-A0A1G9LU04-F1
#
_entry.id   AF-A0A1G9LU04-F1
#
_cell.length_a   1.000
_cell.length_b   1.000
_cell.length_c   1.000
_cell.angle_alpha   90.00
_cell.angle_beta   90.00
_cell.angle_gamma   90.00
#
_symmetry.space_group_name_H-M   'P 1'
#
loop_
_entity.id
_entity.type
_entity.pdbx_description
1 polymer ?
#
loop_
_entity_poly.entity_id
_entity_poly.type
_entity_poly.pdbx_seq_one_letter_code
_entity_poly.pdbx_strand_id
1 'polypeptide(L)'
;MLSMPPRVTRTFLATTAAAAVAVGISGCGGQAPAEPEPFVVGIQPDSTEQKLLGELYRVLLLSVGQPAVVEELEQSDTPATDAVRSGDADMAIACTGALLEQLNPQLAAEAVEDTTDSNLNSDTFSETVYEYAVASFPGTVMTVDPSPAEGCAAAGEKPGEGELPDNIIPVFNKGELNRGQVNRLNFVNRVLTTEELAEMVEEVDAGADVRDVMAQWLLQRTKVSVDTGNTRSEDEGDEGASDNVIEQPPV
;
A
#
# COMPACT_ATOMS: atom_id res chain seq x y z
N MET A 1 27.68 -57.99 -16.02
CA MET A 1 26.31 -58.52 -16.24
C MET A 1 25.40 -57.32 -16.45
N LEU A 2 25.41 -56.63 -17.60
CA LEU A 2 24.70 -56.93 -18.86
C LEU A 2 23.26 -57.42 -18.63
N SER A 3 22.26 -56.55 -18.84
CA SER A 3 21.36 -56.67 -20.01
C SER A 3 20.22 -55.64 -19.97
N MET A 4 20.16 -54.83 -21.02
CA MET A 4 19.03 -53.98 -21.44
C MET A 4 17.89 -54.86 -21.99
N PRO A 5 16.60 -54.51 -21.85
CA PRO A 5 15.53 -55.11 -22.64
C PRO A 5 15.32 -54.39 -23.99
N PRO A 6 14.67 -55.04 -24.98
CA PRO A 6 14.84 -54.72 -26.39
C PRO A 6 13.86 -53.64 -26.91
N ARG A 7 14.32 -52.93 -27.95
CA ARG A 7 13.49 -52.14 -28.86
C ARG A 7 12.69 -53.10 -29.75
N VAL A 8 11.37 -52.92 -29.81
CA VAL A 8 10.52 -53.55 -30.83
C VAL A 8 10.18 -52.51 -31.89
N THR A 9 10.83 -52.65 -33.03
CA THR A 9 10.51 -51.98 -34.29
C THR A 9 9.31 -52.68 -34.91
N ARG A 10 8.27 -51.95 -35.33
CA ARG A 10 7.33 -52.46 -36.32
C ARG A 10 7.03 -51.43 -37.40
N THR A 11 7.37 -51.88 -38.59
CA THR A 11 7.42 -51.25 -39.90
C THR A 11 6.02 -51.03 -40.48
N PHE A 12 5.83 -49.86 -41.09
CA PHE A 12 4.93 -49.47 -42.19
C PHE A 12 3.68 -50.32 -42.49
N LEU A 13 2.54 -49.62 -42.52
CA LEU A 13 1.62 -49.72 -43.66
C LEU A 13 1.13 -48.30 -44.04
N ALA A 14 1.52 -47.91 -45.25
CA ALA A 14 0.99 -46.76 -45.96
C ALA A 14 -0.32 -47.16 -46.65
N THR A 15 -1.38 -46.35 -46.50
CA THR A 15 -2.52 -46.36 -47.43
C THR A 15 -3.19 -44.98 -47.47
N THR A 16 -2.75 -44.21 -48.47
CA THR A 16 -3.53 -43.45 -49.47
C THR A 16 -4.83 -42.73 -49.06
N ALA A 17 -4.69 -41.41 -48.97
CA ALA A 17 -5.54 -40.31 -49.50
C ALA A 17 -7.08 -40.43 -49.54
N ALA A 18 -7.72 -39.56 -48.76
CA ALA A 18 -8.96 -38.89 -49.16
C ALA A 18 -8.74 -37.38 -49.08
N ALA A 19 -8.83 -36.72 -50.23
CA ALA A 19 -8.80 -35.27 -50.35
C ALA A 19 -10.12 -34.70 -49.84
N ALA A 20 -10.07 -33.86 -48.80
CA ALA A 20 -11.12 -32.92 -48.46
C ALA A 20 -10.49 -31.52 -48.46
N VAL A 21 -10.73 -30.79 -49.54
CA VAL A 21 -10.45 -29.36 -49.62
C VAL A 21 -11.47 -28.65 -48.72
N ALA A 22 -11.06 -28.34 -47.50
CA ALA A 22 -11.76 -27.39 -46.65
C ALA A 22 -11.08 -26.03 -46.86
N VAL A 23 -11.81 -25.10 -47.50
CA VAL A 23 -11.48 -23.68 -47.52
C VAL A 23 -11.59 -23.17 -46.08
N GLY A 24 -10.46 -23.17 -45.37
CA GLY A 24 -10.32 -22.51 -44.09
C GLY A 24 -10.20 -21.02 -44.33
N ILE A 25 -11.24 -20.28 -43.97
CA ILE A 25 -11.28 -18.82 -43.96
C ILE A 25 -10.07 -18.35 -43.14
N SER A 26 -9.13 -17.65 -43.77
CA SER A 26 -8.09 -16.90 -43.07
C SER A 26 -8.78 -15.78 -42.29
N GLY A 27 -9.29 -16.12 -41.11
CA GLY A 27 -9.78 -15.14 -40.15
C GLY A 27 -8.59 -14.33 -39.68
N CYS A 28 -8.59 -13.04 -39.99
CA CYS A 28 -7.71 -12.08 -39.34
C CYS A 28 -7.93 -12.20 -37.83
N GLY A 29 -7.02 -12.87 -37.14
CA GLY A 29 -6.86 -12.75 -35.70
C GLY A 29 -6.42 -11.32 -35.42
N GLY A 30 -7.38 -10.41 -35.36
CA GLY A 30 -7.20 -9.15 -34.66
C GLY A 30 -6.98 -9.52 -33.22
N GLN A 31 -5.72 -9.62 -32.81
CA GLN A 31 -5.35 -9.61 -31.41
C GLN A 31 -5.96 -8.30 -30.87
N ALA A 32 -7.04 -8.41 -30.10
CA ALA A 32 -7.51 -7.27 -29.34
C ALA A 32 -6.30 -6.74 -28.56
N PRO A 33 -6.07 -5.42 -28.53
CA PRO A 33 -5.01 -4.88 -27.68
C PRO A 33 -5.19 -5.50 -26.29
N ALA A 34 -4.12 -6.06 -25.73
CA ALA A 34 -4.16 -6.56 -24.37
C ALA A 34 -4.68 -5.40 -23.51
N GLU A 35 -5.77 -5.64 -22.78
CA GLU A 35 -6.20 -4.70 -21.75
C GLU A 35 -5.00 -4.52 -20.82
N PRO A 36 -4.65 -3.29 -20.43
CA PRO A 36 -3.54 -3.10 -19.51
C PRO A 36 -3.82 -3.91 -18.24
N GLU A 37 -2.84 -4.73 -17.85
CA GLU A 37 -2.90 -5.49 -16.61
C GLU A 37 -3.13 -4.51 -15.45
N PRO A 38 -4.04 -4.80 -14.51
CA PRO A 38 -4.30 -3.92 -13.39
C PRO A 38 -3.08 -3.87 -12.47
N PHE A 39 -2.91 -2.74 -11.79
CA PHE A 39 -1.86 -2.56 -10.81
C PHE A 39 -2.10 -3.45 -9.58
N VAL A 40 -1.14 -4.29 -9.22
CA VAL A 40 -1.27 -5.27 -8.14
C VAL A 40 -0.79 -4.68 -6.81
N VAL A 41 -1.70 -4.61 -5.85
CA VAL A 41 -1.40 -4.32 -4.43
C VAL A 41 -1.25 -5.66 -3.70
N GLY A 42 -0.01 -6.04 -3.45
CA GLY A 42 0.35 -7.23 -2.70
C GLY A 42 0.13 -7.05 -1.20
N ILE A 43 -0.56 -8.01 -0.59
CA ILE A 43 -0.82 -8.05 0.85
C ILE A 43 -0.32 -9.35 1.46
N GLN A 44 0.05 -9.32 2.74
CA GLN A 44 0.36 -10.58 3.42
C GLN A 44 -0.91 -11.41 3.62
N PRO A 45 -0.84 -12.74 3.44
CA PRO A 45 -1.97 -13.62 3.67
C PRO A 45 -2.38 -13.62 5.15
N ASP A 46 -3.59 -14.08 5.42
CA ASP A 46 -4.10 -14.32 6.78
C ASP A 46 -4.09 -13.11 7.76
N SER A 47 -4.00 -11.88 7.24
CA SER A 47 -4.09 -10.66 8.04
C SER A 47 -5.28 -9.79 7.64
N THR A 48 -6.22 -9.58 8.57
CA THR A 48 -7.36 -8.66 8.40
C THR A 48 -6.88 -7.23 8.19
N GLU A 49 -5.86 -6.81 8.95
CA GLU A 49 -5.22 -5.50 8.80
C GLU A 49 -4.70 -5.31 7.37
N GLN A 50 -3.97 -6.29 6.83
CA GLN A 50 -3.41 -6.21 5.49
C GLN A 50 -4.50 -6.21 4.40
N LYS A 51 -5.61 -6.91 4.61
CA LYS A 51 -6.79 -6.84 3.72
C LYS A 51 -7.42 -5.46 3.70
N LEU A 52 -7.55 -4.81 4.87
CA LEU A 52 -8.03 -3.43 4.97
C LEU A 52 -7.07 -2.44 4.31
N LEU A 53 -5.77 -2.52 4.59
CA LEU A 53 -4.77 -1.64 4.00
C LEU A 53 -4.66 -1.84 2.47
N GLY A 54 -4.77 -3.08 1.99
CA GLY A 54 -4.86 -3.40 0.56
C GLY A 54 -6.06 -2.73 -0.09
N GLU A 55 -7.25 -2.87 0.51
CA GLU A 55 -8.47 -2.24 0.00
C GLU A 55 -8.37 -0.70 0.03
N LEU A 56 -7.77 -0.13 1.08
CA LEU A 56 -7.47 1.29 1.17
C LEU A 56 -6.68 1.74 -0.06
N TYR A 57 -5.48 1.21 -0.27
CA TYR A 57 -4.63 1.64 -1.37
C TYR A 57 -5.25 1.34 -2.75
N ARG A 58 -5.96 0.22 -2.90
CA ARG A 58 -6.72 -0.10 -4.14
C ARG A 58 -7.72 1.01 -4.46
N VAL A 59 -8.54 1.42 -3.49
CA VAL A 59 -9.53 2.48 -3.68
C VAL A 59 -8.85 3.83 -3.97
N LEU A 60 -7.72 4.12 -3.32
CA LEU A 60 -6.97 5.35 -3.57
C LEU A 60 -6.41 5.41 -4.99
N LEU A 61 -5.75 4.35 -5.44
CA LEU A 61 -5.21 4.25 -6.80
C LEU A 61 -6.33 4.39 -7.84
N LEU A 62 -7.45 3.71 -7.63
CA LEU A 62 -8.63 3.85 -8.49
C LEU A 62 -9.16 5.29 -8.53
N SER A 63 -9.18 6.00 -7.40
CA SER A 63 -9.67 7.38 -7.32
C SER A 63 -8.85 8.37 -8.17
N VAL A 64 -7.61 8.00 -8.53
CA VAL A 64 -6.70 8.79 -9.37
C VAL A 64 -6.41 8.13 -10.72
N GLY A 65 -7.31 7.24 -11.17
CA GLY A 65 -7.28 6.67 -12.51
C GLY A 65 -6.26 5.54 -12.71
N GLN A 66 -5.80 4.90 -11.63
CA GLN A 66 -5.00 3.68 -11.69
C GLN A 66 -5.89 2.47 -11.35
N PRO A 67 -6.32 1.66 -12.34
CA PRO A 67 -6.96 0.39 -12.07
C PRO A 67 -6.05 -0.48 -11.20
N ALA A 68 -6.56 -0.93 -10.05
CA ALA A 68 -5.79 -1.72 -9.10
C ALA A 68 -6.62 -2.90 -8.55
N VAL A 69 -5.93 -3.98 -8.24
CA VAL A 69 -6.44 -5.17 -7.58
C VAL A 69 -5.60 -5.47 -6.33
N VAL A 70 -6.17 -6.25 -5.41
CA VAL A 70 -5.48 -6.70 -4.20
C VAL A 70 -5.24 -8.20 -4.35
N GLU A 71 -4.02 -8.63 -4.15
CA GLU A 71 -3.63 -10.04 -4.25
C GLU A 71 -2.78 -10.43 -3.02
N GLU A 72 -3.03 -11.63 -2.49
CA GLU A 72 -2.23 -12.18 -1.39
C GLU A 72 -0.89 -12.68 -1.93
N LEU A 73 0.21 -12.29 -1.28
CA LEU A 73 1.54 -12.76 -1.62
C LEU A 73 1.66 -14.26 -1.30
N GLU A 74 2.39 -15.00 -2.15
CA GLU A 74 2.53 -16.45 -1.97
C GLU A 74 3.27 -16.85 -0.68
N GLN A 75 4.13 -15.97 -0.18
CA GLN A 75 5.00 -16.21 0.97
C GLN A 75 4.83 -15.08 1.99
N SER A 76 4.39 -15.44 3.21
CA SER A 76 4.08 -14.50 4.30
C SER A 76 5.28 -13.68 4.78
N ASP A 77 6.50 -14.17 4.54
CA ASP A 77 7.73 -13.60 5.08
C ASP A 77 8.59 -12.92 4.00
N THR A 78 8.07 -12.77 2.78
CA THR A 78 8.78 -12.05 1.72
C THR A 78 8.81 -10.55 2.05
N PRO A 79 10.00 -9.91 2.12
CA PRO A 79 10.08 -8.46 2.30
C PRO A 79 9.36 -7.74 1.16
N ALA A 80 8.59 -6.70 1.48
CA ALA A 80 7.83 -5.94 0.49
C ALA A 80 8.71 -5.42 -0.67
N THR A 81 9.96 -5.04 -0.40
CA THR A 81 10.92 -4.61 -1.43
C THR A 81 11.25 -5.72 -2.42
N ASP A 82 11.26 -6.97 -1.96
CA ASP A 82 11.60 -8.14 -2.77
C ASP A 82 10.40 -8.61 -3.59
N ALA A 83 9.19 -8.60 -3.02
CA ALA A 83 7.95 -8.83 -3.76
C ALA A 83 7.78 -7.83 -4.92
N VAL A 84 8.08 -6.55 -4.67
CA VAL A 84 8.01 -5.50 -5.69
C VAL A 84 9.11 -5.63 -6.75
N ARG A 85 10.35 -5.93 -6.33
CA ARG A 85 11.48 -6.05 -7.25
C ARG A 85 11.39 -7.28 -8.15
N SER A 86 10.80 -8.36 -7.65
CA SER A 86 10.61 -9.62 -8.40
C SER A 86 9.43 -9.55 -9.38
N GLY A 87 8.50 -8.61 -9.19
CA GLY A 87 7.29 -8.47 -9.99
C GLY A 87 6.12 -9.30 -9.47
N ASP A 88 6.21 -9.82 -8.24
CA ASP A 88 5.10 -10.52 -7.58
C ASP A 88 3.97 -9.54 -7.19
N ALA A 89 4.30 -8.26 -7.03
CA ALA A 89 3.34 -7.15 -6.91
C ALA A 89 3.92 -5.85 -7.46
N ASP A 90 3.07 -4.90 -7.88
CA ASP A 90 3.53 -3.56 -8.28
C ASP A 90 3.78 -2.65 -7.07
N MET A 91 3.04 -2.92 -5.99
CA MET A 91 3.20 -2.31 -4.68
C MET A 91 2.92 -3.35 -3.60
N ALA A 92 3.67 -3.33 -2.51
CA ALA A 92 3.43 -4.16 -1.33
C ALA A 92 3.43 -3.29 -0.07
N ILE A 93 2.67 -3.71 0.92
CA ILE A 93 2.52 -2.98 2.19
C ILE A 93 3.57 -3.49 3.17
N ALA A 94 4.23 -2.58 3.87
CA ALA A 94 5.20 -2.90 4.89
C ALA A 94 5.07 -1.96 6.08
N CYS A 95 5.75 -2.30 7.17
CA CYS A 95 5.93 -1.45 8.32
C CYS A 95 7.42 -1.17 8.55
N THR A 96 7.76 0.04 8.97
CA THR A 96 9.15 0.53 8.98
C THR A 96 10.11 -0.32 9.81
N GLY A 97 9.78 -0.63 11.06
CA GLY A 97 10.61 -1.42 11.96
C GLY A 97 10.82 -2.84 11.46
N ALA A 98 9.72 -3.56 11.21
CA ALA A 98 9.71 -4.93 10.69
C ALA A 98 10.46 -5.04 9.35
N LEU A 99 10.32 -4.05 8.45
CA LEU A 99 11.05 -4.05 7.19
C LEU A 99 12.54 -3.76 7.39
N LEU A 100 12.90 -2.85 8.31
CA LEU A 100 14.29 -2.59 8.65
C LEU A 100 14.96 -3.84 9.24
N GLU A 101 14.28 -4.57 10.12
CA GLU A 101 14.79 -5.84 10.66
C GLU A 101 15.03 -6.89 9.56
N GLN A 102 14.12 -7.00 8.60
CA GLN A 102 14.26 -7.92 7.47
C GLN A 102 15.41 -7.56 6.53
N LEU A 103 15.61 -6.27 6.26
CA LEU A 103 16.61 -5.80 5.28
C LEU A 103 17.99 -5.59 5.89
N ASN A 104 18.06 -5.09 7.12
CA ASN A 104 19.28 -4.68 7.78
C ASN A 104 19.17 -4.78 9.33
N PRO A 105 19.23 -6.01 9.88
CA PRO A 105 19.07 -6.23 11.31
C PRO A 105 20.20 -5.61 12.16
N GLN A 106 21.35 -5.26 11.55
CA GLN A 106 22.41 -4.55 12.26
C GLN A 106 22.01 -3.09 12.51
N LEU A 107 21.47 -2.42 11.49
CA LEU A 107 21.01 -1.04 11.60
C LEU A 107 19.73 -0.92 12.44
N ALA A 108 18.89 -1.96 12.43
CA ALA A 108 17.78 -2.11 13.37
C ALA A 108 18.27 -2.10 14.83
N ALA A 109 19.27 -2.93 15.16
CA ALA A 109 19.85 -2.98 16.50
C ALA A 109 20.54 -1.66 16.89
N GLU A 110 21.20 -0.99 15.95
CA GLU A 110 21.79 0.34 16.15
C GLU A 110 20.73 1.38 16.49
N ALA A 111 19.58 1.39 15.81
CA ALA A 111 18.48 2.29 16.11
C ALA A 111 17.96 2.12 17.55
N VAL A 112 17.83 0.88 18.02
CA VAL A 112 17.40 0.57 19.39
C VAL A 112 18.46 0.96 20.42
N GLU A 113 19.75 0.79 20.12
CA GLU A 113 20.85 1.17 21.03
C GLU A 113 20.98 2.69 21.17
N ASP A 114 20.84 3.42 20.06
CA ASP A 114 21.09 4.87 20.00
C ASP A 114 19.88 5.71 20.41
N THR A 115 18.67 5.12 20.46
CA THR A 115 17.48 5.89 20.84
C THR A 115 17.53 6.33 22.31
N THR A 116 17.33 7.62 22.52
CA THR A 116 17.18 8.21 23.87
C THR A 116 15.71 8.45 24.23
N ASP A 117 14.80 8.18 23.30
CA ASP A 117 13.37 8.43 23.49
C ASP A 117 12.76 7.34 24.37
N SER A 118 12.14 7.75 25.48
CA SER A 118 11.39 6.81 26.33
C SER A 118 10.05 6.39 25.74
N ASN A 119 9.61 7.05 24.66
CA ASN A 119 8.45 6.67 23.87
C ASN A 119 8.94 6.08 22.55
N LEU A 120 8.75 4.78 22.34
CA LEU A 120 9.19 4.08 21.13
C LEU A 120 8.35 4.43 19.89
N ASN A 121 7.23 5.11 20.07
CA ASN A 121 6.40 5.67 19.00
C ASN A 121 6.50 7.20 18.98
N SER A 122 7.67 7.77 19.29
CA SER A 122 7.92 9.21 19.16
C SER A 122 8.13 9.57 17.68
N ASP A 123 7.68 10.75 17.26
CA ASP A 123 7.89 11.23 15.89
C ASP A 123 9.38 11.19 15.49
N THR A 124 10.29 11.51 16.41
CA THR A 124 11.74 11.53 16.20
C THR A 124 12.32 10.13 15.99
N PHE A 125 11.86 9.14 16.76
CA PHE A 125 12.34 7.77 16.62
C PHE A 125 11.72 7.11 15.38
N SER A 126 10.43 7.34 15.12
CA SER A 126 9.75 6.93 13.89
C SER A 126 10.45 7.49 12.64
N GLU A 127 10.84 8.76 12.63
CA GLU A 127 11.61 9.36 11.53
C GLU A 127 12.98 8.69 11.35
N THR A 128 13.69 8.42 12.45
CA THR A 128 15.01 7.73 12.41
C THR A 128 14.89 6.32 11.81
N VAL A 129 13.92 5.53 12.29
CA VAL A 129 13.71 4.16 11.81
C VAL A 129 13.25 4.15 10.36
N TYR A 130 12.38 5.09 9.97
CA TYR A 130 11.99 5.28 8.57
C TYR A 130 13.20 5.60 7.66
N GLU A 131 14.08 6.53 8.07
CA GLU A 131 15.29 6.85 7.30
C GLU A 131 16.21 5.63 7.14
N TYR A 132 16.38 4.85 8.20
CA TYR A 132 17.19 3.63 8.17
C TYR A 132 16.57 2.54 7.29
N ALA A 133 15.25 2.38 7.34
CA ALA A 133 14.53 1.46 6.46
C ALA A 133 14.73 1.86 5.00
N VAL A 134 14.47 3.12 4.64
CA VAL A 134 14.63 3.63 3.27
C VAL A 134 16.08 3.57 2.80
N ALA A 135 17.05 3.83 3.68
CA ALA A 135 18.47 3.69 3.35
C ALA A 135 18.86 2.25 3.01
N SER A 136 18.11 1.27 3.51
CA SER A 136 18.29 -0.16 3.25
C SER A 136 17.58 -0.65 1.99
N PHE A 137 16.79 0.19 1.31
CA PHE A 137 16.03 -0.21 0.13
C PHE A 137 16.93 -0.47 -1.09
N PRO A 138 16.58 -1.47 -1.93
CA PRO A 138 17.12 -1.58 -3.27
C PRO A 138 16.89 -0.31 -4.10
N GLY A 139 17.84 0.05 -4.97
CA GLY A 139 17.79 1.31 -5.73
C GLY A 139 16.59 1.48 -6.67
N THR A 140 15.86 0.41 -6.98
CA THR A 140 14.68 0.39 -7.89
C THR A 140 13.35 0.61 -7.18
N VAL A 141 13.28 0.46 -5.86
CA VAL A 141 12.04 0.61 -5.09
C VAL A 141 12.05 1.92 -4.29
N MET A 142 10.86 2.39 -3.94
CA MET A 142 10.66 3.58 -3.11
C MET A 142 9.37 3.46 -2.29
N THR A 143 9.17 4.42 -1.39
CA THR A 143 7.95 4.59 -0.60
C THR A 143 7.58 6.08 -0.53
N VAL A 144 6.44 6.39 0.08
CA VAL A 144 6.06 7.73 0.55
C VAL A 144 6.30 7.86 2.06
N ASP A 145 6.05 9.06 2.62
CA ASP A 145 6.14 9.33 4.06
C ASP A 145 5.33 8.29 4.86
N PRO A 146 5.83 7.82 6.01
CA PRO A 146 5.16 6.83 6.84
C PRO A 146 3.85 7.37 7.42
N SER A 147 2.92 6.46 7.74
CA SER A 147 1.70 6.83 8.46
C SER A 147 1.96 7.03 9.95
N PRO A 148 1.18 7.86 10.65
CA PRO A 148 1.15 7.85 12.11
C PRO A 148 0.66 6.52 12.71
N ALA A 149 -0.06 5.71 11.93
CA ALA A 149 -0.49 4.39 12.35
C ALA A 149 0.69 3.41 12.47
N GLU A 150 0.66 2.64 13.55
CA GLU A 150 1.47 1.44 13.77
C GLU A 150 0.71 0.24 13.21
N GLY A 151 1.40 -0.69 12.55
CA GLY A 151 0.81 -1.89 11.97
C GLY A 151 1.73 -3.11 12.06
N CYS A 152 1.42 -4.15 11.28
CA CYS A 152 2.23 -5.37 11.15
C CYS A 152 2.52 -6.11 12.47
N ALA A 153 1.71 -5.89 13.51
CA ALA A 153 1.86 -6.59 14.77
C ALA A 153 1.75 -8.11 14.56
N ALA A 154 2.58 -8.87 15.27
CA ALA A 154 2.44 -10.32 15.26
C ALA A 154 1.08 -10.73 15.83
N ALA A 155 0.60 -11.91 15.43
CA ALA A 155 -0.70 -12.40 15.87
C ALA A 155 -0.79 -12.48 17.40
N GLY A 156 -1.72 -11.73 17.98
CA GLY A 156 -1.93 -11.65 19.43
C GLY A 156 -1.15 -10.55 20.14
N GLU A 157 -0.35 -9.77 19.42
CA GLU A 157 0.32 -8.56 19.90
C GLU A 157 -0.46 -7.32 19.46
N LYS A 158 -0.25 -6.19 20.15
CA LYS A 158 -0.83 -4.92 19.72
C LYS A 158 0.16 -4.14 18.87
N PRO A 159 -0.30 -3.46 17.81
CA PRO A 159 0.54 -2.55 17.04
C PRO A 159 1.22 -1.49 17.92
N GLY A 160 2.51 -1.25 17.67
CA GLY A 160 3.31 -0.24 18.40
C GLY A 160 3.83 -0.68 19.77
N GLU A 161 3.76 -1.97 20.14
CA GLU A 161 4.36 -2.50 21.37
C GLU A 161 5.79 -3.09 21.15
N GLY A 162 6.31 -3.06 19.91
CA GLY A 162 7.66 -3.55 19.56
C GLY A 162 8.82 -2.65 19.99
N GLU A 163 10.06 -3.11 19.77
CA GLU A 163 11.28 -2.32 20.05
C GLU A 163 11.51 -1.22 19.01
N LEU A 164 10.93 -1.38 17.83
CA LEU A 164 10.98 -0.42 16.73
C LEU A 164 9.55 0.02 16.37
N PRO A 165 9.34 1.30 16.02
CA PRO A 165 8.09 1.75 15.43
C PRO A 165 7.85 1.10 14.06
N ASP A 166 6.62 0.63 13.88
CA ASP A 166 6.11 -0.11 12.75
C ASP A 166 5.11 0.73 11.95
N ASN A 167 5.55 1.93 11.56
CA ASN A 167 4.75 2.82 10.77
C ASN A 167 4.48 2.26 9.38
N ILE A 168 3.23 2.33 8.91
CA ILE A 168 2.81 1.72 7.65
C ILE A 168 3.33 2.53 6.46
N ILE A 169 3.88 1.82 5.48
CA ILE A 169 4.41 2.37 4.24
C ILE A 169 4.04 1.52 3.03
N PRO A 170 3.59 2.13 1.90
CA PRO A 170 3.47 1.43 0.63
C PRO A 170 4.82 1.43 -0.10
N VAL A 171 5.39 0.25 -0.33
CA VAL A 171 6.62 0.06 -1.11
C VAL A 171 6.25 -0.25 -2.55
N PHE A 172 6.82 0.45 -3.53
CA PHE A 172 6.55 0.27 -4.96
C PHE A 172 7.77 0.59 -5.83
N ASN A 173 7.75 0.14 -7.10
CA ASN A 173 8.84 0.40 -8.03
C ASN A 173 8.88 1.88 -8.45
N LYS A 174 10.09 2.43 -8.55
CA LYS A 174 10.32 3.79 -9.04
C LYS A 174 9.84 3.91 -10.48
N GLY A 175 8.93 4.86 -10.71
CA GLY A 175 8.42 5.19 -12.04
C GLY A 175 7.10 4.51 -12.43
N GLU A 176 6.61 3.55 -11.65
CA GLU A 176 5.30 2.93 -11.89
C GLU A 176 4.14 3.89 -11.61
N LEU A 177 4.30 4.77 -10.61
CA LEU A 177 3.32 5.76 -10.24
C LEU A 177 3.75 7.16 -10.65
N ASN A 178 2.81 7.90 -11.23
CA ASN A 178 3.01 9.32 -11.55
C ASN A 178 2.91 10.20 -10.30
N ARG A 179 3.34 11.46 -10.41
CA ARG A 179 3.37 12.41 -9.28
C ARG A 179 2.00 12.61 -8.61
N GLY A 180 0.91 12.60 -9.37
CA GLY A 180 -0.44 12.74 -8.82
C GLY A 180 -0.85 11.53 -7.98
N GLN A 181 -0.52 10.33 -8.46
CA GLN A 181 -0.75 9.07 -7.75
C GLN A 181 0.08 9.01 -6.46
N VAL A 182 1.38 9.31 -6.52
CA VAL A 182 2.27 9.36 -5.34
C VAL A 182 1.78 10.37 -4.30
N ASN A 183 1.37 11.56 -4.73
CA ASN A 183 0.80 12.57 -3.82
C ASN A 183 -0.48 12.09 -3.13
N ARG A 184 -1.32 11.32 -3.84
CA ARG A 184 -2.55 10.76 -3.27
C ARG A 184 -2.26 9.69 -2.22
N LEU A 185 -1.27 8.84 -2.47
CA LEU A 185 -0.80 7.86 -1.48
C LEU A 185 -0.29 8.57 -0.22
N ASN A 186 0.61 9.57 -0.39
CA ASN A 186 1.15 10.33 0.74
C ASN A 186 0.04 11.01 1.57
N PHE A 187 -0.92 11.66 0.92
CA PHE A 187 -2.01 12.33 1.63
C PHE A 187 -2.78 11.39 2.57
N VAL A 188 -3.08 10.17 2.12
CA VAL A 188 -3.87 9.26 2.94
C VAL A 188 -3.04 8.53 3.98
N ASN A 189 -1.77 8.24 3.68
CA ASN A 189 -0.86 7.66 4.66
C ASN A 189 -0.76 8.55 5.91
N ARG A 190 -0.70 9.87 5.72
CA ARG A 190 -0.57 10.85 6.82
C ARG A 190 -1.78 10.96 7.75
N VAL A 191 -2.95 10.44 7.37
CA VAL A 191 -4.19 10.61 8.16
C VAL A 191 -4.69 9.33 8.81
N LEU A 192 -4.07 8.19 8.50
CA LEU A 192 -4.37 6.89 9.11
C LEU A 192 -3.75 6.83 10.51
N THR A 193 -4.53 6.49 11.53
CA THR A 193 -4.07 6.32 12.92
C THR A 193 -4.18 4.87 13.37
N THR A 194 -3.38 4.47 14.36
CA THR A 194 -3.39 3.12 14.93
C THR A 194 -4.77 2.76 15.50
N GLU A 195 -5.42 3.70 16.18
CA GLU A 195 -6.75 3.52 16.78
C GLU A 195 -7.80 3.26 15.71
N GLU A 196 -7.86 4.07 14.64
CA GLU A 196 -8.84 3.88 13.57
C GLU A 196 -8.60 2.58 12.80
N LEU A 197 -7.34 2.20 12.57
CA LEU A 197 -7.02 0.95 11.92
C LEU A 197 -7.46 -0.24 12.79
N ALA A 198 -7.19 -0.19 14.09
CA ALA A 198 -7.62 -1.22 15.05
C ALA A 198 -9.14 -1.34 15.10
N GLU A 199 -9.89 -0.22 15.13
CA GLU A 199 -11.35 -0.22 15.08
C GLU A 199 -11.88 -0.88 13.80
N MET A 200 -11.30 -0.55 12.64
CA MET A 200 -11.70 -1.18 11.38
C MET A 200 -11.39 -2.69 11.36
N VAL A 201 -10.25 -3.10 11.92
CA VAL A 201 -9.89 -4.52 12.06
C VAL A 201 -10.90 -5.25 12.94
N GLU A 202 -11.24 -4.69 14.11
CA GLU A 202 -12.23 -5.26 15.02
C GLU A 202 -13.62 -5.41 14.36
N GLU A 203 -14.04 -4.43 13.56
CA GLU A 203 -15.32 -4.48 12.84
C GLU A 203 -15.34 -5.61 11.78
N VAL A 204 -14.25 -5.77 11.03
CA VAL A 204 -14.12 -6.85 10.03
C VAL A 204 -14.01 -8.22 10.69
N ASP A 205 -13.24 -8.35 11.77
CA ASP A 205 -13.12 -9.59 12.53
C ASP A 205 -14.47 -10.00 13.19
N ALA A 206 -15.32 -9.01 13.50
CA ALA A 206 -16.70 -9.24 13.94
C ALA A 206 -17.66 -9.65 12.79
N GLY A 207 -17.17 -9.68 11.54
CA GLY A 207 -17.88 -10.19 10.36
C GLY A 207 -18.39 -9.12 9.39
N ALA A 208 -17.99 -7.86 9.52
CA ALA A 208 -18.30 -6.84 8.53
C ALA A 208 -17.53 -7.05 7.21
N ASP A 209 -18.08 -6.54 6.10
CA ASP A 209 -17.39 -6.57 4.82
C ASP A 209 -16.27 -5.51 4.77
N VAL A 210 -15.05 -5.92 4.40
CA VAL A 210 -13.87 -5.05 4.31
C VAL A 210 -14.13 -3.79 3.48
N ARG A 211 -14.87 -3.92 2.37
CA ARG A 211 -15.12 -2.82 1.44
C ARG A 211 -16.12 -1.83 2.01
N ASP A 212 -17.13 -2.31 2.74
CA ASP A 212 -18.11 -1.47 3.42
C ASP A 212 -17.46 -0.66 4.54
N VAL A 213 -16.64 -1.31 5.40
CA VAL A 213 -15.88 -0.65 6.47
C VAL A 213 -14.94 0.41 5.89
N MET A 214 -14.17 0.06 4.87
CA MET A 214 -13.23 0.99 4.23
C MET A 214 -13.94 2.17 3.54
N ALA A 215 -15.06 1.91 2.85
CA ALA A 215 -15.86 2.96 2.24
C ALA A 215 -16.41 3.93 3.28
N GLN A 216 -16.87 3.41 4.43
CA GLN A 216 -17.33 4.23 5.54
C GLN A 216 -16.22 5.11 6.12
N TRP A 217 -15.03 4.55 6.38
CA TRP A 217 -13.88 5.32 6.88
C TRP A 217 -13.47 6.44 5.89
N LEU A 218 -13.35 6.13 4.60
CA LEU A 218 -13.04 7.11 3.56
C LEU A 218 -14.10 8.22 3.45
N LEU A 219 -15.40 7.90 3.61
CA LEU A 219 -16.47 8.90 3.62
C LEU A 219 -16.37 9.85 4.80
N GLN A 220 -15.98 9.36 5.98
CA GLN A 220 -15.78 10.21 7.16
C GLN A 220 -14.60 11.16 6.93
N ARG A 221 -13.48 10.68 6.38
CA ARG A 221 -12.29 11.52 6.14
C ARG A 221 -12.42 12.48 4.95
N THR A 222 -13.21 12.15 3.94
CA THR A 222 -13.50 13.07 2.82
C THR A 222 -14.45 14.19 3.20
N LYS A 223 -15.43 13.96 4.10
CA LYS A 223 -16.31 15.02 4.63
C LYS A 223 -15.54 16.11 5.37
N VAL A 224 -14.48 15.74 6.12
CA VAL A 224 -13.62 16.68 6.84
C VAL A 224 -12.86 17.62 5.87
N SER A 225 -12.48 17.14 4.69
CA SER A 225 -11.77 17.97 3.69
C SER A 225 -12.67 18.93 2.90
N VAL A 226 -13.99 18.71 2.89
CA VAL A 226 -14.97 19.54 2.14
C VAL A 226 -15.50 20.70 3.01
N ASP A 227 -15.56 20.55 4.33
CA ASP A 227 -16.12 21.56 5.23
C ASP A 227 -15.13 22.71 5.57
N THR A 228 -13.83 22.54 5.32
CA THR A 228 -12.83 23.61 5.49
C THR A 228 -12.73 24.59 4.30
N GLY A 229 -13.61 24.49 3.31
CA GLY A 229 -13.54 25.23 2.06
C GLY A 229 -14.60 26.31 1.82
N ASN A 230 -15.59 26.50 2.70
CA ASN A 230 -16.66 27.48 2.43
C ASN A 230 -17.30 28.09 3.69
N THR A 231 -16.60 29.03 4.33
CA THR A 231 -17.27 30.12 5.06
C THR A 231 -16.77 31.45 4.50
N ARG A 232 -17.33 31.81 3.34
CA ARG A 232 -17.36 33.19 2.86
C ARG A 232 -18.54 33.87 3.55
N SER A 233 -18.19 34.85 4.40
CA SER A 233 -18.93 36.06 4.81
C SER A 233 -20.41 36.19 4.45
N GLU A 234 -21.20 36.54 5.47
CA GLU A 234 -22.39 37.44 5.53
C GLU A 234 -23.24 36.97 6.75
N ASP A 235 -23.71 37.76 7.72
CA ASP A 235 -23.74 39.20 7.92
C ASP A 235 -24.23 39.52 9.36
N GLU A 236 -23.97 40.75 9.83
CA GLU A 236 -24.74 41.54 10.84
C GLU A 236 -24.85 41.02 12.29
N GLY A 237 -24.72 41.80 13.38
CA GLY A 237 -24.54 43.22 13.64
C GLY A 237 -24.94 43.44 15.12
N ASP A 238 -24.17 44.19 15.90
CA ASP A 238 -24.66 44.76 17.17
C ASP A 238 -23.93 46.05 17.52
N GLU A 239 -24.71 47.07 17.84
CA GLU A 239 -24.32 48.44 18.08
C GLU A 239 -24.04 48.68 19.57
N GLY A 240 -23.03 49.52 19.84
CA GLY A 240 -23.03 50.38 21.03
C GLY A 240 -21.93 50.11 22.06
N ALA A 241 -20.97 51.02 22.18
CA ALA A 241 -20.98 52.04 23.24
C ALA A 241 -19.62 52.76 23.38
N SER A 242 -19.68 54.07 23.16
CA SER A 242 -18.99 55.19 23.85
C SER A 242 -17.46 55.22 24.01
N ASP A 243 -16.91 56.31 23.45
CA ASP A 243 -15.96 57.26 24.04
C ASP A 243 -14.75 56.72 24.84
N ASN A 244 -13.55 57.02 24.31
CA ASN A 244 -12.70 57.99 25.00
C ASN A 244 -11.73 58.69 24.05
N VAL A 245 -11.73 60.01 24.21
CA VAL A 245 -10.89 61.03 23.60
C VAL A 245 -9.48 60.96 24.21
N ILE A 246 -8.45 61.35 23.45
CA ILE A 246 -7.41 62.36 23.82
C ILE A 246 -6.07 62.10 23.08
N GLU A 247 -5.88 62.97 22.08
CA GLU A 247 -4.67 63.76 21.74
C GLU A 247 -3.37 63.07 21.29
N GLN A 248 -3.08 63.24 20.00
CA GLN A 248 -1.71 63.45 19.50
C GLN A 248 -1.41 64.96 19.46
N PRO A 249 -0.14 65.36 19.65
CA PRO A 249 0.40 66.57 19.03
C PRO A 249 1.56 66.29 18.06
N PRO A 250 1.85 67.24 17.14
CA PRO A 250 2.57 67.05 15.87
C PRO A 250 4.10 67.17 16.07
N VAL A 251 5.00 66.73 15.19
CA VAL A 251 5.07 66.64 13.72
C VAL A 251 6.03 65.52 13.34
#